data_AF-A0A6V7UK12-F1
#
_entry.id   AF-A0A6V7UK12-F1
#
_cell.length_a   1.000
_cell.length_b   1.000
_cell.length_c   1.000
_cell.angle_alpha   90.00
_cell.angle_beta   90.00
_cell.angle_gamma   90.00
#
_symmetry.space_group_name_H-M   'P 1'
#
loop_
_entity.id
_entity.type
_entity.pdbx_description
1 polymer ?
#
loop_
_entity_poly.entity_id
_entity_poly.type
_entity_poly.pdbx_seq_one_letter_code
_entity_poly.pdbx_strand_id
1 'polypeptide(L)'
;MSPQHNNLFSFLIKLAKIVLFIICTICWVFQSLPLLKVYLDGKHVELKKIHIASELTLPHLLFCNRFPFTQAGLSSLGQQFNRDSVLSYLRQWLDPSLGANPPEDSLAVPLSELDRQQAEQTIAQLLPNGRLKQRLEQLMPQCGEMVSSCVIGSRQMGGFDCCKMVQPWLATPRGGICWPFVGNLSSVQNPMESPRGMQITFQISRNSFLSSSLSVHPGIDIFLVPAELQNRLLVAIMHGEAHPLNDKKSLRMDIRRENRVFDHYSTISSCRSTDNYAINSEKLVPEASAGFLCMLETAVETCSCVPMLLVLWTLQNDLNSYFLRRFNASTICTVGEFERCVRPFIEFDYYGSEYNQLPTNNAFSTINKAINKCRKESSVPCHTTYFPTKIQERDLPAEYRNTQDYVSRASISFETFTVTELFSVPQMDIYQLFREICLNMWCFAIAYLLWRIIIWNFCQLFNDKLEGNNRIEPKSPMIPPVETQQQNNNNNNHHQSNGQQQQIVSLSSPKGVRQPLVAGSARQLPPLAIIGEGELKQRSVLDCDER
;
A
#
# COMPACT_ATOMS: atom_id res chain seq x y z
N MET A 1 -19.64 -78.23 -18.05
CA MET A 1 -18.47 -77.31 -18.02
C MET A 1 -18.09 -77.06 -16.56
N SER A 2 -16.84 -76.66 -16.28
CA SER A 2 -16.31 -76.51 -14.91
C SER A 2 -16.77 -75.20 -14.24
N PRO A 3 -17.12 -75.18 -12.94
CA PRO A 3 -17.48 -73.96 -12.21
C PRO A 3 -16.32 -72.96 -12.04
N GLN A 4 -15.07 -73.35 -12.33
CA GLN A 4 -13.91 -72.47 -12.21
C GLN A 4 -13.94 -71.25 -13.16
N HIS A 5 -14.57 -71.37 -14.34
CA HIS A 5 -14.61 -70.27 -15.32
C HIS A 5 -15.37 -69.04 -14.82
N ASN A 6 -16.49 -69.25 -14.11
CA ASN A 6 -17.32 -68.18 -13.57
C ASN A 6 -16.59 -67.39 -12.46
N ASN A 7 -15.76 -68.09 -11.66
CA ASN A 7 -14.93 -67.45 -10.63
C ASN A 7 -13.82 -66.59 -11.24
N LEU A 8 -13.17 -67.06 -12.30
CA LEU A 8 -12.14 -66.29 -13.01
C LEU A 8 -12.72 -65.01 -13.64
N PHE A 9 -13.87 -65.11 -14.31
CA PHE A 9 -14.54 -63.96 -14.93
C PHE A 9 -15.05 -62.95 -13.88
N SER A 10 -15.62 -63.43 -12.78
CA SER A 10 -16.03 -62.60 -11.63
C SER A 10 -14.84 -61.87 -10.99
N PHE A 11 -13.68 -62.55 -10.88
CA PHE A 11 -12.45 -61.95 -10.39
C PHE A 11 -11.91 -60.85 -11.33
N LEU A 12 -11.87 -61.12 -12.64
CA LEU A 12 -11.45 -60.14 -13.65
C LEU A 12 -12.34 -58.90 -13.67
N ILE A 13 -13.66 -59.04 -13.54
CA ILE A 13 -14.59 -57.90 -13.44
C ILE A 13 -14.34 -57.07 -12.15
N LYS A 14 -14.02 -57.71 -11.02
CA LYS A 14 -13.64 -57.01 -9.79
C LYS A 14 -12.32 -56.27 -9.97
N LEU A 15 -11.32 -56.92 -10.56
CA LEU A 15 -10.01 -56.32 -10.81
C LEU A 15 -10.09 -55.13 -11.77
N ALA A 16 -10.86 -55.23 -12.86
CA ALA A 16 -11.11 -54.12 -13.78
C ALA A 16 -11.79 -52.92 -13.10
N LYS A 17 -12.76 -53.17 -12.20
CA LYS A 17 -13.42 -52.10 -11.40
C LYS A 17 -12.47 -51.41 -10.42
N ILE A 18 -11.48 -52.12 -9.91
CA ILE A 18 -10.40 -51.59 -9.05
C ILE A 18 -9.40 -50.79 -9.88
N VAL A 19 -8.92 -51.32 -11.00
CA VAL A 19 -7.98 -50.63 -11.90
C VAL A 19 -8.59 -49.35 -12.47
N LEU A 20 -9.85 -49.37 -12.90
CA LEU A 20 -10.58 -48.16 -13.33
C LEU A 20 -10.64 -47.11 -12.21
N PHE A 21 -10.96 -47.53 -10.97
CA PHE A 21 -11.02 -46.62 -9.82
C PHE A 21 -9.65 -46.00 -9.54
N ILE A 22 -8.57 -46.78 -9.59
CA ILE A 22 -7.19 -46.31 -9.40
C ILE A 22 -6.80 -45.31 -10.49
N ILE A 23 -7.01 -45.64 -11.77
CA ILE A 23 -6.68 -44.75 -12.90
C ILE A 23 -7.45 -43.42 -12.79
N CYS A 24 -8.76 -43.47 -12.59
CA CYS A 24 -9.56 -42.25 -12.47
C CYS A 24 -9.17 -41.43 -11.22
N THR A 25 -8.80 -42.07 -10.10
CA THR A 25 -8.31 -41.38 -8.89
C THR A 25 -6.96 -40.69 -9.15
N ILE A 26 -6.05 -41.36 -9.87
CA ILE A 26 -4.77 -40.79 -10.31
C ILE A 26 -5.03 -39.56 -11.20
N CYS A 27 -5.96 -39.64 -12.16
CA CYS A 27 -6.35 -38.49 -12.99
C CYS A 27 -6.92 -37.33 -12.16
N TRP A 28 -7.80 -37.60 -11.19
CA TRP A 28 -8.35 -36.56 -10.30
C TRP A 28 -7.26 -35.85 -9.47
N VAL A 29 -6.29 -36.61 -8.95
CA VAL A 29 -5.12 -36.04 -8.24
C VAL A 29 -4.29 -35.18 -9.19
N PHE A 30 -3.88 -35.70 -10.35
CA PHE A 30 -3.08 -34.95 -11.33
C PHE A 30 -3.77 -33.69 -11.87
N GLN A 31 -5.11 -33.68 -11.97
CA GLN A 31 -5.87 -32.51 -12.41
C GLN A 31 -6.11 -31.49 -11.28
N SER A 32 -6.09 -31.91 -10.01
CA SER A 32 -6.26 -31.04 -8.85
C SER A 32 -4.93 -30.46 -8.33
N LEU A 33 -3.81 -31.15 -8.53
CA LEU A 33 -2.49 -30.76 -8.06
C LEU A 33 -1.99 -29.39 -8.62
N PRO A 34 -2.29 -28.99 -9.87
CA PRO A 34 -1.99 -27.64 -10.36
C PRO A 34 -2.75 -26.53 -9.63
N LEU A 35 -4.01 -26.78 -9.21
CA LEU A 35 -4.81 -25.81 -8.46
C LEU A 35 -4.24 -25.61 -7.05
N LEU A 36 -3.89 -26.73 -6.38
CA LEU A 36 -3.19 -26.68 -5.10
C LEU A 36 -1.84 -25.95 -5.24
N LYS A 37 -1.12 -26.13 -6.35
CA LYS A 37 0.10 -25.34 -6.61
C LYS A 37 -0.20 -23.84 -6.76
N VAL A 38 -1.21 -23.42 -7.51
CA VAL A 38 -1.54 -21.98 -7.66
C VAL A 38 -1.89 -21.33 -6.32
N TYR A 39 -2.59 -22.06 -5.45
CA TYR A 39 -2.85 -21.64 -4.06
C TYR A 39 -1.56 -21.54 -3.23
N LEU A 40 -0.70 -22.56 -3.26
CA LEU A 40 0.56 -22.59 -2.50
C LEU A 40 1.64 -21.63 -3.04
N ASP A 41 1.63 -21.32 -4.34
CA ASP A 41 2.46 -20.28 -4.97
C ASP A 41 2.11 -18.89 -4.40
N GLY A 42 0.95 -18.71 -3.74
CA GLY A 42 0.56 -17.47 -3.05
C GLY A 42 0.46 -16.24 -3.96
N LYS A 43 0.12 -16.45 -5.23
CA LYS A 43 0.03 -15.37 -6.23
C LYS A 43 -1.15 -14.46 -5.92
N HIS A 44 -0.97 -13.17 -6.17
CA HIS A 44 -1.99 -12.14 -5.98
C HIS A 44 -2.32 -11.48 -7.33
N VAL A 45 -3.53 -10.95 -7.43
CA VAL A 45 -4.04 -10.20 -8.60
C VAL A 45 -4.53 -8.84 -8.11
N GLU A 46 -4.17 -7.78 -8.82
CA GLU A 46 -4.68 -6.44 -8.54
C GLU A 46 -6.08 -6.26 -9.15
N LEU A 47 -7.09 -6.14 -8.31
CA LEU A 47 -8.44 -5.76 -8.72
C LEU A 47 -8.57 -4.24 -8.68
N LYS A 48 -8.81 -3.65 -9.86
CA LYS A 48 -9.06 -2.21 -10.02
C LYS A 48 -10.55 -1.89 -9.94
N LYS A 49 -10.95 -1.17 -8.90
CA LYS A 49 -12.27 -0.54 -8.75
C LYS A 49 -12.12 0.97 -8.97
N ILE A 50 -13.10 1.59 -9.60
CA ILE A 50 -13.14 3.04 -9.82
C ILE A 50 -14.51 3.52 -9.33
N HIS A 51 -14.53 4.55 -8.50
CA HIS A 51 -15.77 5.19 -8.06
C HIS A 51 -15.65 6.71 -8.14
N ILE A 52 -16.79 7.41 -8.24
CA ILE A 52 -16.84 8.88 -8.22
C ILE A 52 -17.08 9.31 -6.77
N ALA A 53 -16.21 10.13 -6.23
CA ALA A 53 -16.40 10.76 -4.93
C ALA A 53 -17.23 12.04 -5.07
N SER A 54 -18.08 12.33 -4.07
CA SER A 54 -18.78 13.62 -3.98
C SER A 54 -17.84 14.78 -3.62
N GLU A 55 -16.78 14.47 -2.88
CA GLU A 55 -15.84 15.43 -2.31
C GLU A 55 -14.43 14.80 -2.25
N LEU A 56 -13.38 15.59 -2.47
CA LEU A 56 -11.99 15.14 -2.35
C LEU A 56 -11.13 16.16 -1.62
N THR A 57 -10.51 15.75 -0.51
CA THR A 57 -9.49 16.52 0.22
C THR A 57 -8.21 16.62 -0.62
N LEU A 58 -7.67 17.82 -0.78
CA LEU A 58 -6.36 18.04 -1.40
C LEU A 58 -5.23 17.48 -0.53
N PRO A 59 -4.14 16.96 -1.12
CA PRO A 59 -2.96 16.53 -0.36
C PRO A 59 -2.31 17.70 0.40
N HIS A 60 -1.62 17.37 1.49
CA HIS A 60 -0.62 18.26 2.07
C HIS A 60 0.58 18.38 1.14
N LEU A 61 1.24 19.54 1.13
CA LEU A 61 2.40 19.78 0.30
C LEU A 61 3.65 19.85 1.16
N LEU A 62 4.74 19.27 0.70
CA LEU A 62 6.04 19.39 1.32
C LEU A 62 6.95 20.05 0.29
N PHE A 63 7.39 21.29 0.54
CA PHE A 63 8.26 22.01 -0.39
C PHE A 63 9.67 22.13 0.18
N CYS A 64 10.66 21.69 -0.60
CA CYS A 64 12.07 21.61 -0.22
C CYS A 64 12.84 22.68 -1.01
N ASN A 65 13.52 23.58 -0.31
CA ASN A 65 14.32 24.61 -0.97
C ASN A 65 15.71 24.03 -1.31
N ARG A 66 16.07 24.00 -2.60
CA ARG A 66 17.38 23.50 -3.06
C ARG A 66 18.57 24.33 -2.57
N PHE A 67 18.33 25.57 -2.12
CA PHE A 67 19.28 26.38 -1.39
C PHE A 67 18.65 26.85 -0.06
N PRO A 68 18.63 25.99 0.99
CA PRO A 68 17.88 26.23 2.22
C PRO A 68 18.63 27.17 3.19
N PHE A 69 19.30 28.20 2.67
CA PHE A 69 20.14 29.13 3.42
C PHE A 69 19.80 30.59 3.09
N THR A 70 19.86 31.46 4.09
CA THR A 70 19.72 32.92 3.94
C THR A 70 21.07 33.61 3.99
N GLN A 71 21.25 34.66 3.19
CA GLN A 71 22.44 35.50 3.23
C GLN A 71 22.62 36.19 4.60
N ALA A 72 21.52 36.50 5.30
CA ALA A 72 21.56 37.00 6.68
C ALA A 72 22.20 35.97 7.62
N GLY A 73 21.71 34.72 7.60
CA GLY A 73 22.28 33.61 8.36
C GLY A 73 23.74 33.35 8.03
N LEU A 74 24.07 33.24 6.75
CA LEU A 74 25.44 33.00 6.26
C LEU A 74 26.40 34.12 6.69
N SER A 75 25.97 35.39 6.65
CA SER A 75 26.78 36.51 7.14
C SER A 75 27.07 36.43 8.64
N SER A 76 26.14 35.85 9.45
CA SER A 76 26.30 35.69 10.90
C SER A 76 27.32 34.63 11.34
N LEU A 77 27.77 33.79 10.39
CA LEU A 77 28.85 32.82 10.58
C LEU A 77 30.19 33.29 9.98
N GLY A 78 30.19 34.43 9.28
CA GLY A 78 31.39 35.06 8.71
C GLY A 78 31.76 34.57 7.30
N GLN A 79 32.59 35.35 6.61
CA GLN A 79 32.90 35.16 5.18
C GLN A 79 33.56 33.82 4.83
N GLN A 80 34.19 33.12 5.79
CA GLN A 80 34.76 31.79 5.55
C GLN A 80 33.67 30.72 5.35
N PHE A 81 32.49 30.91 5.95
CA PHE A 81 31.35 30.00 5.81
C PHE A 81 30.60 30.21 4.49
N ASN A 82 30.56 31.45 3.98
CA ASN A 82 29.96 31.77 2.68
C ASN A 82 30.91 31.48 1.49
N ARG A 83 31.51 30.30 1.49
CA ARG A 83 32.36 29.77 0.41
C ARG A 83 31.64 28.63 -0.29
N ASP A 84 31.73 28.57 -1.61
CA ASP A 84 30.92 27.64 -2.41
C ASP A 84 31.20 26.15 -2.08
N SER A 85 32.43 25.78 -1.70
CA SER A 85 32.75 24.44 -1.20
C SER A 85 32.14 24.12 0.17
N VAL A 86 32.05 25.12 1.06
CA VAL A 86 31.40 24.99 2.38
C VAL A 86 29.88 24.85 2.22
N LEU A 87 29.29 25.66 1.33
CA LEU A 87 27.86 25.61 1.01
C LEU A 87 27.46 24.28 0.36
N SER A 88 28.27 23.78 -0.58
CA SER A 88 28.04 22.49 -1.24
C SER A 88 28.17 21.31 -0.26
N TYR A 89 29.20 21.30 0.61
CA TYR A 89 29.33 20.31 1.68
C TYR A 89 28.10 20.35 2.59
N LEU A 90 27.70 21.54 3.05
CA LEU A 90 26.55 21.70 3.94
C LEU A 90 25.24 21.24 3.29
N ARG A 91 25.05 21.50 2.00
CA ARG A 91 23.89 20.99 1.24
C ARG A 91 23.91 19.45 1.20
N GLN A 92 25.03 18.83 0.87
CA GLN A 92 25.20 17.36 0.87
C GLN A 92 25.03 16.74 2.28
N TRP A 93 25.40 17.48 3.33
CA TRP A 93 25.27 17.03 4.72
C TRP A 93 23.83 17.11 5.26
N LEU A 94 23.03 18.03 4.71
CA LEU A 94 21.62 18.23 5.09
C LEU A 94 20.62 17.50 4.16
N ASP A 95 21.01 17.18 2.92
CA ASP A 95 20.20 16.43 1.94
C ASP A 95 20.89 15.11 1.52
N PRO A 96 20.48 13.98 2.12
CA PRO A 96 20.95 12.64 1.78
C PRO A 96 20.85 12.25 0.30
N SER A 97 19.99 12.89 -0.51
CA SER A 97 19.73 12.45 -1.89
C SER A 97 20.84 12.80 -2.89
N LEU A 98 21.62 13.85 -2.63
CA LEU A 98 22.47 14.50 -3.64
C LEU A 98 23.75 13.74 -4.03
N GLY A 99 24.17 12.73 -3.27
CA GLY A 99 25.40 11.99 -3.50
C GLY A 99 25.28 10.81 -4.48
N ALA A 100 24.08 10.24 -4.65
CA ALA A 100 23.88 9.02 -5.45
C ALA A 100 23.87 9.28 -6.96
N ASN A 101 23.16 10.32 -7.38
CA ASN A 101 23.21 10.92 -8.71
C ASN A 101 22.98 12.42 -8.51
N PRO A 102 23.97 13.29 -8.75
CA PRO A 102 23.73 14.72 -8.64
C PRO A 102 22.74 15.15 -9.74
N PRO A 103 21.66 15.89 -9.42
CA PRO A 103 20.80 16.48 -10.44
C PRO A 103 21.58 17.49 -11.29
N GLU A 104 21.01 17.92 -12.43
CA GLU A 104 21.62 18.93 -13.32
C GLU A 104 21.75 20.36 -12.70
N ASP A 105 21.55 20.48 -11.37
CA ASP A 105 21.97 21.63 -10.58
C ASP A 105 23.49 21.81 -10.68
N SER A 106 23.95 22.94 -11.20
CA SER A 106 25.39 23.32 -11.27
C SER A 106 26.12 23.42 -9.92
N LEU A 107 25.38 23.25 -8.81
CA LEU A 107 25.85 23.30 -7.42
C LEU A 107 25.96 21.91 -6.76
N ALA A 108 25.49 20.86 -7.43
CA ALA A 108 25.54 19.47 -6.95
C ALA A 108 26.82 18.72 -7.37
N VAL A 109 27.75 19.40 -8.05
CA VAL A 109 29.04 18.83 -8.49
C VAL A 109 29.79 18.22 -7.29
N PRO A 110 30.29 16.97 -7.38
CA PRO A 110 31.01 16.34 -6.28
C PRO A 110 32.30 17.12 -5.94
N LEU A 111 32.47 17.42 -4.65
CA LEU A 111 33.62 18.17 -4.15
C LEU A 111 34.94 17.42 -4.31
N SER A 112 36.03 18.15 -4.52
CA SER A 112 37.37 17.56 -4.42
C SER A 112 37.64 17.13 -2.97
N GLU A 113 38.50 16.13 -2.78
CA GLU A 113 38.87 15.63 -1.45
C GLU A 113 39.46 16.75 -0.56
N LEU A 114 40.20 17.70 -1.16
CA LEU A 114 40.77 18.86 -0.47
C LEU A 114 39.69 19.86 -0.06
N ASP A 115 38.78 20.21 -0.98
CA ASP A 115 37.66 21.13 -0.71
C ASP A 115 36.74 20.56 0.36
N ARG A 116 36.46 19.24 0.31
CA ARG A 116 35.65 18.54 1.31
C ARG A 116 36.29 18.63 2.69
N GLN A 117 37.58 18.34 2.82
CA GLN A 117 38.29 18.41 4.11
C GLN A 117 38.35 19.85 4.65
N GLN A 118 38.56 20.86 3.80
CA GLN A 118 38.54 22.26 4.23
C GLN A 118 37.13 22.71 4.65
N ALA A 119 36.09 22.30 3.93
CA ALA A 119 34.70 22.57 4.26
C ALA A 119 34.29 21.94 5.60
N GLU A 120 34.63 20.67 5.79
CA GLU A 120 34.39 19.91 7.03
C GLU A 120 35.03 20.58 8.25
N GLN A 121 36.31 20.99 8.16
CA GLN A 121 37.00 21.74 9.22
C GLN A 121 36.33 23.09 9.51
N THR A 122 35.90 23.81 8.47
CA THR A 122 35.22 25.11 8.60
C THR A 122 33.86 24.96 9.30
N ILE A 123 33.12 23.90 8.96
CA ILE A 123 31.83 23.56 9.57
C ILE A 123 32.01 23.11 11.02
N ALA A 124 32.97 22.25 11.33
CA ALA A 124 33.25 21.79 12.68
C ALA A 124 33.63 22.93 13.65
N GLN A 125 34.28 24.00 13.14
CA GLN A 125 34.61 25.19 13.92
C GLN A 125 33.41 26.13 14.14
N LEU A 126 32.53 26.28 13.13
CA LEU A 126 31.49 27.33 13.12
C LEU A 126 30.07 26.83 13.48
N LEU A 127 29.82 25.52 13.37
CA LEU A 127 28.60 24.83 13.80
C LEU A 127 28.85 23.81 14.95
N PRO A 128 29.40 24.23 16.11
CA PRO A 128 29.70 23.31 17.20
C PRO A 128 28.43 22.67 17.79
N ASN A 129 28.49 21.36 18.05
CA ASN A 129 27.36 20.51 18.45
C ASN A 129 26.42 21.14 19.51
N GLY A 130 26.98 21.77 20.54
CA GLY A 130 26.21 22.38 21.65
C GLY A 130 25.35 23.61 21.27
N ARG A 131 25.48 24.16 20.06
CA ARG A 131 24.60 25.24 19.53
C ARG A 131 24.06 24.94 18.14
N LEU A 132 24.20 23.70 17.66
CA LEU A 132 23.89 23.30 16.28
C LEU A 132 22.46 23.71 15.86
N LYS A 133 21.44 23.42 16.68
CA LYS A 133 20.04 23.83 16.41
C LYS A 133 19.92 25.34 16.15
N GLN A 134 20.36 26.16 17.10
CA GLN A 134 20.24 27.62 17.01
C GLN A 134 20.98 28.18 15.79
N ARG A 135 22.12 27.60 15.41
CA ARG A 135 22.87 28.02 14.22
C ARG A 135 22.23 27.58 12.91
N LEU A 136 21.66 26.36 12.84
CA LEU A 136 20.90 25.90 11.69
C LEU A 136 19.61 26.74 11.50
N GLU A 137 18.91 27.06 12.58
CA GLU A 137 17.72 27.92 12.55
C GLU A 137 18.04 29.39 12.22
N GLN A 138 19.28 29.84 12.44
CA GLN A 138 19.80 31.12 11.93
C GLN A 138 20.14 31.08 10.44
N LEU A 139 20.51 29.92 9.90
CA LEU A 139 20.82 29.74 8.48
C LEU A 139 19.55 29.63 7.63
N MET A 140 18.54 28.88 8.09
CA MET A 140 17.37 28.51 7.29
C MET A 140 16.39 29.68 7.05
N PRO A 141 15.78 29.76 5.86
CA PRO A 141 14.79 30.79 5.55
C PRO A 141 13.49 30.59 6.34
N GLN A 142 12.90 31.71 6.74
CA GLN A 142 11.55 31.74 7.29
C GLN A 142 10.52 31.66 6.17
N CYS A 143 9.33 31.12 6.44
CA CYS A 143 8.29 30.95 5.41
C CYS A 143 7.96 32.26 4.65
N GLY A 144 7.93 33.41 5.35
CA GLY A 144 7.65 34.71 4.75
C GLY A 144 8.75 35.24 3.81
N GLU A 145 9.92 34.62 3.79
CA GLU A 145 11.02 34.91 2.86
C GLU A 145 10.96 34.04 1.59
N MET A 146 10.01 33.09 1.54
CA MET A 146 9.82 32.17 0.41
C MET A 146 8.41 32.23 -0.19
N VAL A 147 7.36 32.40 0.61
CA VAL A 147 5.95 32.35 0.17
C VAL A 147 5.36 33.75 0.16
N SER A 148 5.10 34.30 -1.03
CA SER A 148 4.50 35.64 -1.19
C SER A 148 2.98 35.63 -1.11
N SER A 149 2.35 34.55 -1.58
CA SER A 149 0.90 34.39 -1.61
C SER A 149 0.49 32.94 -1.85
N CYS A 150 -0.75 32.63 -1.50
CA CYS A 150 -1.38 31.34 -1.80
C CYS A 150 -2.87 31.53 -2.09
N VAL A 151 -3.47 30.54 -2.75
CA VAL A 151 -4.91 30.44 -3.00
C VAL A 151 -5.33 29.05 -2.58
N ILE A 152 -6.40 28.92 -1.80
CA ILE A 152 -7.03 27.63 -1.52
C ILE A 152 -8.51 27.76 -1.86
N GLY A 153 -8.96 27.00 -2.86
CA GLY A 153 -10.31 27.13 -3.39
C GLY A 153 -10.56 28.55 -3.90
N SER A 154 -11.60 29.21 -3.39
CA SER A 154 -11.94 30.60 -3.74
C SER A 154 -11.10 31.67 -3.02
N ARG A 155 -10.35 31.33 -1.97
CA ARG A 155 -9.73 32.29 -1.06
C ARG A 155 -8.25 32.53 -1.40
N GLN A 156 -7.93 33.71 -1.91
CA GLN A 156 -6.57 34.23 -1.99
C GLN A 156 -6.11 34.78 -0.63
N MET A 157 -4.83 34.55 -0.28
CA MET A 157 -4.20 34.97 0.96
C MET A 157 -2.78 35.50 0.68
N GLY A 158 -2.35 36.50 1.45
CA GLY A 158 -0.98 37.00 1.42
C GLY A 158 -0.03 36.09 2.21
N GLY A 159 1.28 36.19 1.95
CA GLY A 159 2.31 35.31 2.51
C GLY A 159 2.21 35.10 4.03
N PHE A 160 1.96 36.17 4.81
CA PHE A 160 1.78 36.08 6.26
C PHE A 160 0.63 35.14 6.70
N ASP A 161 -0.51 35.17 6.00
CA ASP A 161 -1.63 34.26 6.30
C ASP A 161 -1.36 32.84 5.79
N CYS A 162 -0.69 32.71 4.64
CA CYS A 162 -0.26 31.42 4.11
C CYS A 162 0.73 30.71 5.04
N CYS A 163 1.66 31.44 5.64
CA CYS A 163 2.64 30.90 6.56
C CYS A 163 2.06 30.43 7.90
N LYS A 164 0.81 30.76 8.23
CA LYS A 164 0.10 30.16 9.37
C LYS A 164 -0.29 28.69 9.12
N MET A 165 -0.25 28.24 7.87
CA MET A 165 -0.45 26.84 7.45
C MET A 165 0.87 26.12 7.15
N VAL A 166 2.01 26.80 7.27
CA VAL A 166 3.34 26.21 7.09
C VAL A 166 3.91 25.86 8.45
N GLN A 167 4.22 24.58 8.65
CA GLN A 167 4.89 24.10 9.85
C GLN A 167 6.38 24.48 9.87
N PRO A 168 7.05 24.40 11.04
CA PRO A 168 8.50 24.45 11.12
C PRO A 168 9.16 23.44 10.17
N TRP A 169 10.40 23.74 9.77
CA TRP A 169 11.14 22.90 8.83
C TRP A 169 11.26 21.45 9.32
N LEU A 170 11.39 20.55 8.36
CA LEU A 170 11.41 19.10 8.52
C LEU A 170 12.53 18.55 7.63
N ALA A 171 13.42 17.74 8.20
CA ALA A 171 14.45 17.06 7.44
C ALA A 171 13.87 15.80 6.77
N THR A 172 14.30 15.48 5.55
CA THR A 172 13.83 14.33 4.76
C THR A 172 15.01 13.56 4.15
N PRO A 173 14.86 12.27 3.82
CA PRO A 173 15.87 11.50 3.10
C PRO A 173 15.86 11.77 1.59
N ARG A 174 14.88 12.52 1.07
CA ARG A 174 14.74 12.87 -0.36
C ARG A 174 14.38 14.36 -0.48
N GLY A 175 15.38 15.24 -0.55
CA GLY A 175 15.20 16.71 -0.65
C GLY A 175 15.67 17.53 0.55
N GLY A 176 16.20 16.88 1.61
CA GLY A 176 16.85 17.56 2.73
C GLY A 176 15.91 18.40 3.58
N ILE A 177 16.05 19.73 3.54
CA ILE A 177 15.32 20.66 4.42
C ILE A 177 14.07 21.17 3.71
N CYS A 178 12.91 20.79 4.26
CA CYS A 178 11.61 20.99 3.65
C CYS A 178 10.60 21.62 4.62
N TRP A 179 9.55 22.25 4.10
CA TRP A 179 8.49 22.91 4.87
C TRP A 179 7.13 22.27 4.57
N PRO A 180 6.48 21.62 5.56
CA PRO A 180 5.13 21.09 5.40
C PRO A 180 4.08 22.21 5.34
N PHE A 181 3.43 22.38 4.19
CA PHE A 181 2.21 23.17 4.03
C PHE A 181 0.99 22.28 4.30
N VAL A 182 0.39 22.47 5.47
CA VAL A 182 -0.78 21.72 5.93
C VAL A 182 -2.04 22.52 5.60
N GLY A 183 -2.64 22.19 4.46
CA GLY A 183 -3.97 22.68 4.10
C GLY A 183 -5.00 22.26 5.15
N ASN A 184 -5.71 23.22 5.73
CA ASN A 184 -6.73 22.97 6.77
C ASN A 184 -7.93 22.18 6.19
N LEU A 185 -8.81 21.65 7.04
CA LEU A 185 -9.96 20.81 6.66
C LEU A 185 -10.90 21.43 5.60
N SER A 186 -10.86 22.75 5.41
CA SER A 186 -11.52 23.46 4.31
C SER A 186 -10.84 23.32 2.93
N SER A 187 -9.85 22.42 2.78
CA SER A 187 -9.13 22.16 1.52
C SER A 187 -9.76 21.03 0.69
N VAL A 188 -11.09 20.96 0.72
CA VAL A 188 -11.90 19.97 -0.01
C VAL A 188 -12.36 20.57 -1.34
N GLN A 189 -12.28 19.79 -2.42
CA GLN A 189 -12.86 20.11 -3.71
C GLN A 189 -14.18 19.33 -3.91
N ASN A 190 -15.14 19.95 -4.60
CA ASN A 190 -16.44 19.35 -4.95
C ASN A 190 -16.69 19.53 -6.47
N PRO A 191 -17.23 18.54 -7.20
CA PRO A 191 -17.45 18.62 -8.65
C PRO A 191 -18.52 19.64 -9.07
N MET A 192 -19.33 20.15 -8.15
CA MET A 192 -20.30 21.23 -8.42
C MET A 192 -19.67 22.62 -8.35
N GLU A 193 -18.49 22.76 -7.73
CA GLU A 193 -17.72 23.99 -7.79
C GLU A 193 -16.80 23.99 -9.02
N SER A 194 -16.47 25.18 -9.51
CA SER A 194 -15.34 25.35 -10.44
C SER A 194 -14.09 24.74 -9.79
N PRO A 195 -13.26 23.94 -10.51
CA PRO A 195 -12.14 23.20 -9.91
C PRO A 195 -11.01 24.14 -9.47
N ARG A 196 -11.20 24.78 -8.32
CA ARG A 196 -10.28 25.75 -7.74
C ARG A 196 -9.28 25.01 -6.86
N GLY A 197 -8.07 24.86 -7.39
CA GLY A 197 -6.96 24.18 -6.74
C GLY A 197 -6.46 24.83 -5.46
N MET A 198 -5.42 24.23 -4.92
CA MET A 198 -4.44 24.94 -4.09
C MET A 198 -3.36 25.53 -5.02
N GLN A 199 -2.97 26.76 -4.78
CA GLN A 199 -1.87 27.45 -5.47
C GLN A 199 -0.96 28.09 -4.44
N ILE A 200 0.35 27.99 -4.62
CA ILE A 200 1.36 28.71 -3.85
C ILE A 200 2.24 29.49 -4.84
N THR A 201 2.41 30.78 -4.60
CA THR A 201 3.40 31.60 -5.32
C THR A 201 4.61 31.78 -4.41
N PHE A 202 5.76 31.31 -4.87
CA PHE A 202 7.03 31.53 -4.20
C PHE A 202 7.68 32.79 -4.74
N GLN A 203 8.26 33.60 -3.85
CA GLN A 203 9.13 34.70 -4.21
C GLN A 203 10.23 34.80 -3.15
N ILE A 204 11.47 34.56 -3.54
CA ILE A 204 12.65 34.69 -2.69
C ILE A 204 13.46 35.87 -3.23
N SER A 205 13.80 36.84 -2.37
CA SER A 205 14.55 38.01 -2.85
C SER A 205 15.97 37.63 -3.27
N ARG A 206 16.49 38.26 -4.35
CA ARG A 206 17.86 38.03 -4.84
C ARG A 206 18.91 38.18 -3.75
N ASN A 207 18.68 39.11 -2.81
CA ASN A 207 19.57 39.39 -1.69
C ASN A 207 19.65 38.22 -0.68
N SER A 208 18.64 37.35 -0.63
CA SER A 208 18.59 36.23 0.32
C SER A 208 19.46 35.04 -0.09
N PHE A 209 19.86 34.92 -1.37
CA PHE A 209 20.63 33.80 -1.92
C PHE A 209 21.89 34.26 -2.71
N LEU A 210 22.48 35.38 -2.33
CA LEU A 210 23.59 36.01 -3.07
C LEU A 210 24.97 35.38 -2.74
N SER A 211 25.26 34.21 -3.31
CA SER A 211 26.62 33.60 -3.28
C SER A 211 27.44 33.88 -4.55
N SER A 212 28.76 33.70 -4.48
CA SER A 212 29.72 33.84 -5.57
C SER A 212 29.47 32.89 -6.75
N SER A 213 29.07 31.64 -6.49
CA SER A 213 28.68 30.67 -7.53
C SER A 213 27.26 30.87 -8.09
N LEU A 214 26.40 31.60 -7.36
CA LEU A 214 24.95 31.39 -7.44
C LEU A 214 24.26 32.60 -8.08
N SER A 215 24.31 32.66 -9.41
CA SER A 215 23.72 33.72 -10.24
C SER A 215 22.18 33.65 -10.31
N VAL A 216 21.63 32.44 -10.27
CA VAL A 216 20.19 32.10 -10.32
C VAL A 216 19.88 31.10 -9.19
N HIS A 217 18.70 31.18 -8.60
CA HIS A 217 18.27 30.25 -7.55
C HIS A 217 18.03 28.84 -8.12
N PRO A 218 18.56 27.75 -7.52
CA PRO A 218 18.48 26.40 -8.09
C PRO A 218 17.06 25.81 -8.15
N GLY A 219 16.10 26.40 -7.42
CA GLY A 219 14.69 26.02 -7.47
C GLY A 219 14.13 25.50 -6.14
N ILE A 220 12.92 24.95 -6.21
CA ILE A 220 12.22 24.32 -5.10
C ILE A 220 11.69 22.98 -5.62
N ASP A 221 11.83 21.90 -4.84
CA ASP A 221 11.18 20.62 -5.15
C ASP A 221 9.90 20.47 -4.33
N ILE A 222 8.84 19.97 -4.95
CA ILE A 222 7.52 19.84 -4.32
C ILE A 222 7.12 18.37 -4.29
N PHE A 223 6.71 17.90 -3.12
CA PHE A 223 6.25 16.55 -2.88
C PHE A 223 4.80 16.58 -2.41
N LEU A 224 4.01 15.63 -2.88
CA LEU A 224 2.62 15.44 -2.46
C LEU A 224 2.57 14.42 -1.30
N VAL A 225 1.77 14.73 -0.28
CA VAL A 225 1.63 13.93 0.94
C VAL A 225 0.14 13.75 1.26
N PRO A 226 -0.34 12.55 1.63
CA PRO A 226 -1.75 12.36 2.01
C PRO A 226 -2.15 13.25 3.19
N ALA A 227 -3.34 13.85 3.13
CA ALA A 227 -3.86 14.72 4.19
C ALA A 227 -4.19 13.96 5.49
N GLU A 228 -4.22 12.63 5.41
CA GLU A 228 -4.35 11.70 6.52
C GLU A 228 -3.02 11.54 7.33
N LEU A 229 -1.86 11.90 6.75
CA LEU A 229 -0.57 11.87 7.46
C LEU A 229 -0.35 13.15 8.28
N GLN A 230 -0.82 13.12 9.53
CA GLN A 230 -0.62 14.23 10.48
C GLN A 230 0.72 14.15 11.25
N ASN A 231 1.38 12.99 11.30
CA ASN A 231 2.65 12.86 12.02
C ASN A 231 3.85 13.28 11.15
N ARG A 232 4.64 14.24 11.64
CA ARG A 232 5.78 14.84 10.94
C ARG A 232 6.88 13.85 10.55
N LEU A 233 7.21 12.86 11.38
CA LEU A 233 8.21 11.85 11.01
C LEU A 233 7.73 10.95 9.87
N LEU A 234 6.43 10.64 9.82
CA LEU A 234 5.85 9.92 8.68
C LEU A 234 5.76 10.80 7.43
N VAL A 235 5.43 12.09 7.55
CA VAL A 235 5.51 13.07 6.45
C VAL A 235 6.93 13.17 5.88
N ALA A 236 7.96 13.03 6.73
CA ALA A 236 9.37 13.06 6.31
C ALA A 236 9.84 11.80 5.57
N ILE A 237 9.13 10.68 5.66
CA ILE A 237 9.55 9.38 5.10
C ILE A 237 8.63 8.97 3.93
N MET A 238 7.31 9.13 4.09
CA MET A 238 6.26 8.62 3.21
C MET A 238 5.71 9.67 2.22
N HIS A 239 6.52 10.65 1.82
CA HIS A 239 6.16 11.59 0.75
C HIS A 239 6.38 10.96 -0.64
N GLY A 240 5.69 11.47 -1.66
CA GLY A 240 5.78 10.96 -3.04
C GLY A 240 7.10 11.24 -3.76
N GLU A 241 7.03 11.30 -5.10
CA GLU A 241 8.13 11.74 -5.96
C GLU A 241 8.36 13.26 -5.87
N ALA A 242 9.56 13.70 -6.23
CA ALA A 242 9.90 15.12 -6.35
C ALA A 242 9.31 15.72 -7.63
N HIS A 243 8.68 16.89 -7.53
CA HIS A 243 8.22 17.67 -8.67
C HIS A 243 8.97 19.01 -8.71
N PRO A 244 9.94 19.19 -9.63
CA PRO A 244 10.86 20.32 -9.61
C PRO A 244 10.20 21.62 -10.10
N LEU A 245 10.50 22.74 -9.41
CA LEU A 245 9.98 24.07 -9.72
C LEU A 245 11.12 25.08 -9.89
N ASN A 246 11.49 25.28 -11.16
CA ASN A 246 12.54 26.18 -11.60
C ASN A 246 12.15 27.68 -11.51
N ASP A 247 13.13 28.58 -11.64
CA ASP A 247 12.86 30.03 -11.63
C ASP A 247 12.04 30.48 -12.84
N LYS A 248 11.18 31.48 -12.62
CA LYS A 248 10.21 32.06 -13.56
C LYS A 248 9.19 31.07 -14.12
N LYS A 249 9.03 29.90 -13.51
CA LYS A 249 8.09 28.84 -13.94
C LYS A 249 6.84 28.74 -13.08
N SER A 250 5.77 28.29 -13.73
CA SER A 250 4.51 27.89 -13.13
C SER A 250 4.30 26.40 -13.40
N LEU A 251 4.40 25.59 -12.35
CA LEU A 251 4.07 24.17 -12.35
C LEU A 251 2.57 24.00 -12.04
N ARG A 252 1.85 23.36 -12.95
CA ARG A 252 0.49 22.86 -12.72
C ARG A 252 0.54 21.33 -12.63
N MET A 253 -0.08 20.81 -11.58
CA MET A 253 -0.21 19.39 -11.26
C MET A 253 -1.70 19.05 -11.26
N ASP A 254 -2.15 18.38 -12.32
CA ASP A 254 -3.49 17.81 -12.38
C ASP A 254 -3.43 16.40 -11.78
N ILE A 255 -4.01 16.22 -10.59
CA ILE A 255 -3.83 15.02 -9.76
C ILE A 255 -5.03 14.08 -9.79
N ARG A 256 -4.82 12.81 -9.45
CA ARG A 256 -5.87 11.81 -9.21
C ARG A 256 -5.64 11.17 -7.85
N ARG A 257 -6.69 10.64 -7.20
CA ARG A 257 -6.54 9.85 -5.95
C ARG A 257 -6.48 8.36 -6.28
N GLU A 258 -5.40 7.70 -5.88
CA GLU A 258 -5.25 6.24 -5.95
C GLU A 258 -5.04 5.67 -4.54
N ASN A 259 -6.01 4.89 -4.06
CA ASN A 259 -5.89 4.15 -2.80
C ASN A 259 -5.43 2.72 -3.14
N ARG A 260 -4.33 2.25 -2.54
CA ARG A 260 -3.92 0.84 -2.61
C ARG A 260 -4.27 0.14 -1.31
N VAL A 261 -4.83 -1.06 -1.43
CA VAL A 261 -5.23 -1.91 -0.31
C VAL A 261 -4.53 -3.27 -0.47
N PHE A 262 -3.73 -3.62 0.51
CA PHE A 262 -3.02 -4.90 0.60
C PHE A 262 -3.76 -5.84 1.55
N ASP A 263 -3.77 -7.15 1.25
CA ASP A 263 -4.33 -8.16 2.13
C ASP A 263 -3.37 -8.46 3.31
N HIS A 264 -3.91 -8.49 4.53
CA HIS A 264 -3.22 -8.83 5.77
C HIS A 264 -2.50 -10.18 5.71
N TYR A 265 -3.03 -11.13 4.92
CA TYR A 265 -2.53 -12.51 4.82
C TYR A 265 -1.72 -12.83 3.56
N SER A 266 -1.27 -11.81 2.80
CA SER A 266 -0.42 -12.09 1.63
C SER A 266 0.92 -12.71 2.03
N THR A 267 1.32 -13.79 1.33
CA THR A 267 2.61 -14.48 1.54
C THR A 267 3.83 -13.65 1.12
N ILE A 268 3.60 -12.54 0.41
CA ILE A 268 4.62 -11.65 -0.15
C ILE A 268 4.92 -10.50 0.85
N SER A 269 3.89 -10.03 1.55
CA SER A 269 3.96 -9.01 2.59
C SER A 269 2.78 -9.09 3.55
N SER A 270 3.03 -9.47 4.80
CA SER A 270 2.05 -9.28 5.88
C SER A 270 1.94 -7.78 6.20
N CYS A 271 1.03 -7.08 5.53
CA CYS A 271 0.67 -5.73 5.92
C CYS A 271 -0.09 -5.78 7.27
N ARG A 272 -0.16 -4.67 8.00
CA ARG A 272 -0.96 -4.61 9.25
C ARG A 272 -2.24 -3.80 9.03
N SER A 273 -3.38 -4.40 9.40
CA SER A 273 -4.72 -3.79 9.20
C SER A 273 -4.77 -2.43 9.90
N THR A 274 -5.16 -1.41 9.13
CA THR A 274 -5.18 -0.02 9.61
C THR A 274 -6.51 0.39 10.23
N ASP A 275 -7.42 -0.55 10.47
CA ASP A 275 -8.83 -0.26 10.81
C ASP A 275 -9.01 0.43 12.18
N ASN A 276 -8.03 0.31 13.08
CA ASN A 276 -8.01 1.03 14.36
C ASN A 276 -7.21 2.35 14.32
N TYR A 277 -6.62 2.72 13.17
CA TYR A 277 -5.47 3.64 13.16
C TYR A 277 -5.87 5.12 13.16
N ALA A 278 -7.13 5.42 12.84
CA ALA A 278 -7.72 6.76 13.00
C ALA A 278 -7.83 7.22 14.48
N ILE A 279 -7.61 6.33 15.45
CA ILE A 279 -7.82 6.57 16.88
C ILE A 279 -6.50 6.72 17.67
N ASN A 280 -5.37 6.23 17.15
CA ASN A 280 -4.08 6.22 17.88
C ASN A 280 -2.89 6.59 16.97
N SER A 281 -2.74 7.88 16.65
CA SER A 281 -1.61 8.40 15.86
C SER A 281 -0.24 8.11 16.50
N GLU A 282 -0.15 8.02 17.82
CA GLU A 282 1.07 7.65 18.56
C GLU A 282 1.59 6.23 18.23
N LYS A 283 0.70 5.31 17.85
CA LYS A 283 1.06 3.94 17.45
C LYS A 283 1.40 3.82 15.96
N LEU A 284 0.94 4.77 15.14
CA LEU A 284 1.21 4.80 13.70
C LEU A 284 2.69 5.04 13.41
N VAL A 285 3.33 5.94 14.19
CA VAL A 285 4.74 6.32 14.02
C VAL A 285 5.71 5.13 14.14
N PRO A 286 5.73 4.37 15.25
CA PRO A 286 6.68 3.27 15.41
C PRO A 286 6.48 2.15 14.40
N GLU A 287 5.25 1.88 13.91
CA GLU A 287 5.02 0.77 12.97
C GLU A 287 5.37 1.15 11.53
N ALA A 288 4.89 2.29 11.02
CA ALA A 288 5.15 2.68 9.63
C ALA A 288 6.59 3.16 9.40
N SER A 289 7.28 3.68 10.43
CA SER A 289 8.71 4.02 10.35
C SER A 289 9.65 2.92 10.88
N ALA A 290 9.14 1.79 11.40
CA ALA A 290 9.93 0.70 11.98
C ALA A 290 11.11 0.28 11.10
N GLY A 291 10.85 0.04 9.81
CA GLY A 291 11.85 -0.46 8.87
C GLY A 291 12.98 0.54 8.64
N PHE A 292 12.63 1.80 8.41
CA PHE A 292 13.59 2.88 8.20
C PHE A 292 14.39 3.18 9.47
N LEU A 293 13.74 3.24 10.64
CA LEU A 293 14.41 3.44 11.92
C LEU A 293 15.30 2.26 12.31
N CYS A 294 14.91 1.02 12.02
CA CYS A 294 15.75 -0.17 12.23
C CYS A 294 16.97 -0.20 11.28
N MET A 295 16.80 0.23 10.03
CA MET A 295 17.92 0.36 9.09
C MET A 295 18.89 1.48 9.52
N LEU A 296 18.37 2.60 10.02
CA LEU A 296 19.16 3.67 10.62
C LEU A 296 19.87 3.23 11.91
N GLU A 297 19.19 2.50 12.80
CA GLU A 297 19.79 1.87 13.99
C GLU A 297 20.96 0.96 13.60
N THR A 298 20.74 0.08 12.63
CA THR A 298 21.77 -0.85 12.14
C THR A 298 22.91 -0.11 11.41
N ALA A 299 22.62 1.02 10.75
CA ALA A 299 23.63 1.89 10.14
C ALA A 299 24.50 2.59 11.19
N VAL A 300 23.92 3.11 12.28
CA VAL A 300 24.69 3.70 13.39
C VAL A 300 25.54 2.64 14.09
N GLU A 301 25.00 1.45 14.36
CA GLU A 301 25.76 0.32 14.92
C GLU A 301 26.91 -0.14 14.00
N THR A 302 26.72 -0.13 12.67
CA THR A 302 27.74 -0.59 11.70
C THR A 302 28.79 0.49 11.39
N CYS A 303 28.38 1.75 11.24
CA CYS A 303 29.22 2.86 10.80
C CYS A 303 29.81 3.68 11.97
N SER A 304 29.37 3.44 13.21
CA SER A 304 29.88 4.08 14.44
C SER A 304 29.74 5.61 14.50
N CYS A 305 28.88 6.20 13.68
CA CYS A 305 28.59 7.64 13.62
C CYS A 305 27.07 7.87 13.49
N VAL A 306 26.59 9.07 13.88
CA VAL A 306 25.16 9.43 13.79
C VAL A 306 24.87 10.22 12.50
N PRO A 307 24.02 9.74 11.57
CA PRO A 307 23.62 10.50 10.38
C PRO A 307 22.95 11.84 10.74
N MET A 308 23.28 12.91 10.02
CA MET A 308 22.72 14.25 10.27
C MET A 308 21.18 14.27 10.23
N LEU A 309 20.53 13.49 9.34
CA LEU A 309 19.07 13.33 9.30
C LEU A 309 18.45 12.97 10.66
N LEU A 310 19.07 12.02 11.38
CA LEU A 310 18.62 11.62 12.72
C LEU A 310 18.84 12.73 13.75
N VAL A 311 19.96 13.45 13.66
CA VAL A 311 20.23 14.61 14.53
C VAL A 311 19.14 15.67 14.34
N LEU A 312 18.87 16.06 13.09
CA LEU A 312 17.86 17.06 12.72
C LEU A 312 16.47 16.72 13.27
N TRP A 313 16.02 15.47 13.14
CA TRP A 313 14.75 15.01 13.72
C TRP A 313 14.71 15.11 15.25
N THR A 314 15.79 14.76 15.95
CA THR A 314 15.82 14.97 17.42
C THR A 314 15.90 16.44 17.80
N LEU A 315 16.53 17.30 17.00
CA LEU A 315 16.56 18.75 17.25
C LEU A 315 15.18 19.40 17.09
N GLN A 316 14.32 18.93 16.20
CA GLN A 316 12.92 19.39 16.11
C GLN A 316 11.93 18.65 17.02
N ASN A 317 12.41 17.67 17.80
CA ASN A 317 11.59 16.73 18.59
C ASN A 317 10.66 15.82 17.76
N ASP A 318 10.91 15.71 16.46
CA ASP A 318 10.23 14.76 15.56
C ASP A 318 10.63 13.30 15.88
N LEU A 319 11.78 13.11 16.55
CA LEU A 319 12.26 11.83 17.08
C LEU A 319 12.71 11.99 18.55
N ASN A 320 12.46 10.98 19.38
CA ASN A 320 12.83 11.00 20.80
C ASN A 320 14.36 10.91 21.00
N SER A 321 14.95 11.87 21.73
CA SER A 321 16.39 11.91 22.05
C SER A 321 16.95 10.65 22.75
N TYR A 322 16.11 9.84 23.40
CA TYR A 322 16.53 8.54 23.94
C TYR A 322 17.07 7.59 22.86
N PHE A 323 16.54 7.66 21.64
CA PHE A 323 17.01 6.86 20.50
C PHE A 323 18.51 7.07 20.26
N LEU A 324 18.97 8.33 20.16
CA LEU A 324 20.39 8.62 19.96
C LEU A 324 21.27 8.24 21.17
N ARG A 325 20.76 8.40 22.40
CA ARG A 325 21.50 8.04 23.62
C ARG A 325 21.82 6.55 23.71
N ARG A 326 21.02 5.69 23.08
CA ARG A 326 21.22 4.22 23.08
C ARG A 326 22.51 3.79 22.35
N PHE A 327 22.96 4.56 21.36
CA PHE A 327 24.03 4.11 20.45
C PHE A 327 25.46 4.40 20.92
N ASN A 328 25.65 5.20 21.97
CA ASN A 328 26.95 5.60 22.51
C ASN A 328 27.92 6.28 21.49
N ALA A 329 27.44 6.59 20.29
CA ALA A 329 28.20 7.29 19.25
C ALA A 329 28.35 8.78 19.62
N SER A 330 29.60 9.26 19.65
CA SER A 330 29.93 10.63 20.08
C SER A 330 29.98 11.65 18.94
N THR A 331 29.97 11.19 17.68
CA THR A 331 30.15 12.01 16.48
C THR A 331 28.96 11.93 15.53
N ILE A 332 28.70 13.05 14.85
CA ILE A 332 27.81 13.11 13.68
C ILE A 332 28.65 12.64 12.48
N CYS A 333 28.10 11.76 11.63
CA CYS A 333 28.78 11.31 10.41
C CYS A 333 29.15 12.52 9.53
N THR A 334 30.40 12.59 9.08
CA THR A 334 30.83 13.45 7.97
C THR A 334 30.14 13.06 6.66
N VAL A 335 30.18 13.93 5.65
CA VAL A 335 29.72 13.56 4.29
C VAL A 335 30.54 12.37 3.77
N GLY A 336 31.85 12.32 4.06
CA GLY A 336 32.72 11.21 3.66
C GLY A 336 32.34 9.86 4.27
N GLU A 337 31.93 9.81 5.53
CA GLU A 337 31.43 8.59 6.20
C GLU A 337 30.01 8.23 5.74
N PHE A 338 29.18 9.24 5.51
CA PHE A 338 27.81 9.06 5.01
C PHE A 338 27.82 8.34 3.66
N GLU A 339 28.56 8.86 2.68
CA GLU A 339 28.69 8.25 1.34
C GLU A 339 29.28 6.84 1.39
N ARG A 340 30.30 6.61 2.22
CA ARG A 340 31.05 5.34 2.25
C ARG A 340 30.36 4.21 3.01
N CYS A 341 29.47 4.52 3.96
CA CYS A 341 28.92 3.52 4.89
C CYS A 341 27.41 3.65 5.12
N VAL A 342 26.89 4.86 5.36
CA VAL A 342 25.48 5.05 5.77
C VAL A 342 24.52 4.98 4.58
N ARG A 343 24.88 5.60 3.45
CA ARG A 343 24.02 5.76 2.26
C ARG A 343 23.25 4.48 1.87
N PRO A 344 23.88 3.29 1.75
CA PRO A 344 23.17 2.07 1.35
C PRO A 344 22.09 1.58 2.33
N PHE A 345 22.10 2.02 3.59
CA PHE A 345 21.04 1.68 4.56
C PHE A 345 19.83 2.61 4.44
N ILE A 346 20.04 3.87 4.04
CA ILE A 346 18.98 4.88 3.86
C ILE A 346 18.29 4.70 2.49
N GLU A 347 19.04 4.29 1.47
CA GLU A 347 18.49 3.99 0.14
C GLU A 347 17.61 2.72 0.10
N PHE A 348 17.50 1.98 1.21
CA PHE A 348 16.64 0.81 1.31
C PHE A 348 15.14 1.11 1.05
N ASP A 349 14.66 2.28 1.48
CA ASP A 349 13.26 2.68 1.32
C ASP A 349 12.99 3.32 -0.07
N TYR A 350 14.03 3.59 -0.85
CA TYR A 350 13.92 4.28 -2.14
C TYR A 350 13.29 3.40 -3.24
N TYR A 351 13.48 2.09 -3.16
CA TYR A 351 13.15 1.10 -4.21
C TYR A 351 12.09 0.09 -3.73
N GLY A 352 10.93 0.61 -3.32
CA GLY A 352 9.86 -0.18 -2.69
C GLY A 352 9.51 -1.48 -3.42
N SER A 353 9.50 -2.59 -2.65
CA SER A 353 9.17 -3.98 -3.02
C SER A 353 9.96 -4.68 -4.14
N GLU A 354 10.61 -4.00 -5.09
CA GLU A 354 11.30 -4.63 -6.24
C GLU A 354 12.71 -5.21 -5.93
N TYR A 355 12.95 -5.64 -4.69
CA TYR A 355 14.27 -6.07 -4.16
C TYR A 355 14.84 -7.41 -4.72
N ASN A 356 14.40 -7.85 -5.90
CA ASN A 356 14.83 -9.10 -6.53
C ASN A 356 16.16 -8.98 -7.32
N GLN A 357 16.79 -7.79 -7.41
CA GLN A 357 17.97 -7.56 -8.26
C GLN A 357 19.14 -6.79 -7.56
N LEU A 358 19.43 -7.05 -6.29
CA LEU A 358 20.68 -6.58 -5.67
C LEU A 358 21.90 -7.44 -6.08
N PRO A 359 23.04 -6.84 -6.48
CA PRO A 359 24.27 -7.59 -6.76
C PRO A 359 24.84 -8.33 -5.54
N THR A 360 25.23 -9.59 -5.72
CA THR A 360 25.64 -10.51 -4.63
C THR A 360 27.09 -10.32 -4.17
N ASN A 361 27.53 -9.09 -3.92
CA ASN A 361 28.88 -8.78 -3.45
C ASN A 361 28.99 -8.77 -1.91
N ASN A 362 30.14 -9.16 -1.36
CA ASN A 362 30.30 -9.44 0.09
C ASN A 362 29.92 -8.29 1.03
N ALA A 363 30.13 -7.03 0.65
CA ALA A 363 29.70 -5.86 1.43
C ALA A 363 28.17 -5.79 1.60
N PHE A 364 27.42 -6.16 0.55
CA PHE A 364 25.96 -6.26 0.60
C PHE A 364 25.48 -7.42 1.47
N SER A 365 26.33 -8.35 1.91
CA SER A 365 25.91 -9.42 2.83
C SER A 365 25.52 -8.88 4.22
N THR A 366 26.12 -7.77 4.67
CA THR A 366 25.72 -7.09 5.93
C THR A 366 24.44 -6.30 5.72
N ILE A 367 24.34 -5.53 4.63
CA ILE A 367 23.13 -4.76 4.27
C ILE A 367 21.94 -5.70 4.08
N ASN A 368 22.10 -6.81 3.36
CA ASN A 368 21.04 -7.81 3.18
C ASN A 368 20.64 -8.51 4.50
N LYS A 369 21.54 -8.64 5.49
CA LYS A 369 21.16 -9.10 6.84
C LYS A 369 20.37 -8.04 7.60
N ALA A 370 20.75 -6.76 7.52
CA ALA A 370 20.01 -5.65 8.10
C ALA A 370 18.59 -5.56 7.50
N ILE A 371 18.49 -5.58 6.17
CA ILE A 371 17.23 -5.65 5.41
C ILE A 371 16.35 -6.82 5.89
N ASN A 372 16.90 -8.03 6.01
CA ASN A 372 16.13 -9.20 6.43
C ASN A 372 15.83 -9.27 7.94
N LYS A 373 16.50 -8.46 8.77
CA LYS A 373 16.11 -8.15 10.16
C LYS A 373 14.94 -7.16 10.14
N CYS A 374 15.18 -5.96 9.64
CA CYS A 374 14.25 -4.84 9.68
C CYS A 374 12.94 -5.11 8.93
N ARG A 375 12.95 -5.86 7.81
CA ARG A 375 11.73 -6.27 7.10
C ARG A 375 10.80 -7.16 7.94
N LYS A 376 11.30 -7.84 8.99
CA LYS A 376 10.46 -8.61 9.92
C LYS A 376 9.87 -7.76 11.03
N GLU A 377 10.51 -6.63 11.32
CA GLU A 377 10.08 -5.64 12.32
C GLU A 377 9.13 -4.60 11.70
N SER A 378 9.19 -4.39 10.37
CA SER A 378 8.34 -3.48 9.60
C SER A 378 7.19 -4.17 8.86
N SER A 379 5.96 -3.94 9.29
CA SER A 379 4.77 -4.21 8.48
C SER A 379 4.41 -3.00 7.62
N VAL A 380 4.29 -3.18 6.30
CA VAL A 380 3.70 -2.16 5.42
C VAL A 380 2.27 -1.86 5.89
N PRO A 381 1.80 -0.60 5.93
CA PRO A 381 0.40 -0.31 6.23
C PRO A 381 -0.51 -0.93 5.16
N CYS A 382 -1.59 -1.64 5.54
CA CYS A 382 -2.47 -2.27 4.56
C CYS A 382 -3.18 -1.26 3.63
N HIS A 383 -3.23 0.03 3.99
CA HIS A 383 -3.82 1.09 3.18
C HIS A 383 -2.80 2.19 2.93
N THR A 384 -2.55 2.51 1.65
CA THR A 384 -1.73 3.66 1.23
C THR A 384 -2.49 4.51 0.21
N THR A 385 -2.26 5.83 0.22
CA THR A 385 -2.83 6.77 -0.76
C THR A 385 -1.71 7.38 -1.57
N TYR A 386 -1.83 7.35 -2.89
CA TYR A 386 -0.93 7.97 -3.85
C TYR A 386 -1.67 9.02 -4.67
N PHE A 387 -0.91 9.96 -5.23
CA PHE A 387 -1.42 11.00 -6.12
C PHE A 387 -0.72 10.93 -7.48
N PRO A 388 -1.14 10.01 -8.38
CA PRO A 388 -0.69 10.04 -9.78
C PRO A 388 -0.94 11.43 -10.38
N THR A 389 0.14 12.06 -10.84
CA THR A 389 0.18 13.49 -11.14
C THR A 389 0.55 13.74 -12.59
N LYS A 390 -0.24 14.56 -13.27
CA LYS A 390 0.02 15.04 -14.63
C LYS A 390 0.59 16.45 -14.57
N ILE A 391 1.86 16.57 -14.94
CA ILE A 391 2.62 17.82 -14.90
C ILE A 391 2.37 18.66 -16.17
N GLN A 392 2.14 19.96 -15.98
CA GLN A 392 2.19 20.98 -17.03
C GLN A 392 3.05 22.15 -16.54
N GLU A 393 4.27 22.30 -17.07
CA GLU A 393 5.09 23.49 -16.83
C GLU A 393 4.74 24.61 -17.82
N ARG A 394 4.74 25.87 -17.35
CA ARG A 394 4.53 27.07 -18.17
C ARG A 394 5.43 28.19 -17.67
N ASP A 395 5.82 29.10 -18.55
CA ASP A 395 6.48 30.34 -18.11
C ASP A 395 5.52 31.24 -17.33
N LEU A 396 6.03 32.00 -16.37
CA LEU A 396 5.28 33.07 -15.71
C LEU A 396 5.09 34.31 -16.63
N PRO A 397 4.09 35.17 -16.33
CA PRO A 397 3.87 36.44 -17.00
C PRO A 397 5.13 37.31 -17.11
N ALA A 398 5.19 38.14 -18.17
CA ALA A 398 6.34 38.97 -18.49
C ALA A 398 6.78 39.90 -17.34
N GLU A 399 5.84 40.34 -16.50
CA GLU A 399 6.06 41.10 -15.26
C GLU A 399 7.16 40.50 -14.37
N TYR A 400 7.21 39.17 -14.25
CA TYR A 400 8.17 38.47 -13.38
C TYR A 400 9.52 38.19 -14.06
N ARG A 401 9.61 38.29 -15.39
CA ARG A 401 10.84 38.00 -16.15
C ARG A 401 11.96 39.02 -15.90
N ASN A 402 11.58 40.26 -15.54
CA ASN A 402 12.52 41.36 -15.35
C ASN A 402 13.03 41.49 -13.90
N THR A 403 12.52 40.70 -12.95
CA THR A 403 12.99 40.74 -11.55
C THR A 403 14.22 39.84 -11.37
N GLN A 404 15.16 40.23 -10.51
CA GLN A 404 16.28 39.36 -10.13
C GLN A 404 15.93 38.38 -8.99
N ASP A 405 14.81 38.62 -8.30
CA ASP A 405 14.25 37.70 -7.31
C ASP A 405 13.84 36.38 -7.97
N TYR A 406 14.03 35.25 -7.27
CA TYR A 406 13.41 33.99 -7.68
C TYR A 406 11.90 34.14 -7.58
N VAL A 407 11.15 33.78 -8.63
CA VAL A 407 9.69 33.77 -8.61
C VAL A 407 9.19 32.52 -9.30
N SER A 408 8.35 31.74 -8.60
CA SER A 408 7.76 30.54 -9.17
C SER A 408 6.34 30.31 -8.63
N ARG A 409 5.59 29.39 -9.25
CA ARG A 409 4.21 29.11 -8.86
C ARG A 409 3.88 27.62 -8.95
N ALA A 410 3.44 27.05 -7.83
CA ALA A 410 2.84 25.72 -7.80
C ALA A 410 1.31 25.83 -7.86
N SER A 411 0.64 24.95 -8.59
CA SER A 411 -0.82 24.87 -8.65
C SER A 411 -1.26 23.40 -8.76
N ILE A 412 -2.20 22.97 -7.92
CA ILE A 412 -2.61 21.58 -7.73
C ILE A 412 -4.13 21.50 -7.69
N SER A 413 -4.71 20.64 -8.52
CA SER A 413 -6.16 20.41 -8.60
C SER A 413 -6.46 18.98 -9.03
N PHE A 414 -7.54 18.38 -8.56
CA PHE A 414 -7.97 17.09 -9.09
C PHE A 414 -8.37 17.22 -10.57
N GLU A 415 -7.80 16.37 -11.44
CA GLU A 415 -8.18 16.28 -12.87
C GLU A 415 -9.61 15.75 -13.00
N THR A 416 -9.98 14.81 -12.13
CA THR A 416 -11.29 14.16 -12.06
C THR A 416 -11.61 13.80 -10.60
N PHE A 417 -12.90 13.77 -10.26
CA PHE A 417 -13.39 13.32 -8.95
C PHE A 417 -13.49 11.78 -8.84
N THR A 418 -12.73 11.04 -9.66
CA THR A 418 -12.70 9.58 -9.64
C THR A 418 -11.59 9.08 -8.74
N VAL A 419 -11.94 8.33 -7.71
CA VAL A 419 -10.98 7.57 -6.89
C VAL A 419 -10.74 6.22 -7.57
N THR A 420 -9.48 5.88 -7.76
CA THR A 420 -9.07 4.51 -8.09
C THR A 420 -8.76 3.77 -6.79
N GLU A 421 -9.32 2.58 -6.63
CA GLU A 421 -8.96 1.64 -5.57
C GLU A 421 -8.31 0.41 -6.22
N LEU A 422 -7.08 0.09 -5.82
CA LEU A 422 -6.38 -1.13 -6.22
C LEU A 422 -6.34 -2.08 -5.02
N PHE A 423 -7.00 -3.24 -5.14
CA PHE A 423 -7.00 -4.28 -4.12
C PHE A 423 -6.08 -5.41 -4.55
N SER A 424 -5.02 -5.67 -3.81
CA SER A 424 -4.20 -6.88 -3.98
C SER A 424 -4.90 -8.04 -3.26
N VAL A 425 -5.51 -8.95 -4.03
CA VAL A 425 -6.23 -10.13 -3.51
C VAL A 425 -5.56 -11.43 -3.96
N PRO A 426 -5.66 -12.53 -3.21
CA PRO A 426 -5.14 -13.81 -3.65
C PRO A 426 -5.78 -14.27 -4.97
N GLN A 427 -4.95 -14.77 -5.90
CA GLN A 427 -5.38 -15.27 -7.22
C GLN A 427 -6.34 -16.46 -7.09
N MET A 428 -6.17 -17.26 -6.03
CA MET A 428 -7.08 -18.35 -5.67
C MET A 428 -7.24 -18.39 -4.16
N ASP A 429 -8.45 -18.10 -3.69
CA ASP A 429 -8.83 -18.19 -2.28
C ASP A 429 -9.19 -19.64 -1.88
N ILE A 430 -9.19 -19.97 -0.59
CA ILE A 430 -9.47 -21.32 -0.07
C ILE A 430 -10.88 -21.81 -0.44
N TYR A 431 -11.87 -20.91 -0.48
CA TYR A 431 -13.22 -21.27 -0.95
C TYR A 431 -13.25 -21.58 -2.45
N GLN A 432 -12.42 -20.90 -3.25
CA GLN A 432 -12.28 -21.18 -4.68
C GLN A 432 -11.55 -22.51 -4.92
N LEU A 433 -10.44 -22.75 -4.20
CA LEU A 433 -9.70 -24.01 -4.24
C LEU A 433 -10.61 -25.21 -3.90
N PHE A 434 -11.36 -25.11 -2.80
CA PHE A 434 -12.29 -26.17 -2.40
C PHE A 434 -13.40 -26.39 -3.45
N ARG A 435 -13.98 -25.31 -3.99
CA ARG A 435 -15.00 -25.37 -5.05
C ARG A 435 -14.48 -26.09 -6.31
N GLU A 436 -13.30 -25.75 -6.81
CA GLU A 436 -12.74 -26.37 -8.02
C GLU A 436 -12.29 -27.82 -7.78
N ILE A 437 -11.74 -28.16 -6.60
CA ILE A 437 -11.44 -29.56 -6.23
C ILE A 437 -12.73 -30.39 -6.14
N CYS A 438 -13.81 -29.85 -5.57
CA CYS A 438 -15.11 -30.52 -5.53
C CYS A 438 -15.73 -30.69 -6.93
N LEU A 439 -15.59 -29.71 -7.82
CA LEU A 439 -16.04 -29.82 -9.22
C LEU A 439 -15.25 -30.93 -9.96
N ASN A 440 -13.93 -30.96 -9.82
CA ASN A 440 -13.10 -32.06 -10.36
C ASN A 440 -13.51 -33.43 -9.80
N MET A 441 -13.84 -33.51 -8.50
CA MET A 441 -14.32 -34.74 -7.86
C MET A 441 -15.69 -35.18 -8.39
N TRP A 442 -16.61 -34.24 -8.66
CA TRP A 442 -17.92 -34.54 -9.27
C TRP A 442 -17.76 -35.04 -10.71
N CYS A 443 -16.90 -34.41 -11.52
CA CYS A 443 -16.57 -34.88 -12.87
C CYS A 443 -15.98 -36.30 -12.85
N PHE A 444 -15.08 -36.60 -11.90
CA PHE A 444 -14.57 -37.96 -11.65
C PHE A 444 -15.70 -38.95 -11.32
N ALA A 445 -16.62 -38.59 -10.41
CA ALA A 445 -17.70 -39.48 -9.98
C ALA A 445 -18.67 -39.81 -11.13
N ILE A 446 -19.03 -38.81 -11.94
CA ILE A 446 -19.88 -38.99 -13.14
C ILE A 446 -19.15 -39.87 -14.18
N ALA A 447 -17.88 -39.59 -14.47
CA ALA A 447 -17.09 -40.40 -15.40
C ALA A 447 -16.96 -41.87 -14.95
N TYR A 448 -16.72 -42.11 -13.65
CA TYR A 448 -16.65 -43.46 -13.08
C TYR A 448 -17.97 -44.24 -13.19
N LEU A 449 -19.11 -43.56 -12.98
CA LEU A 449 -20.43 -44.16 -13.16
C LEU A 449 -20.72 -44.50 -14.63
N LEU A 450 -20.40 -43.59 -15.57
CA LEU A 450 -20.54 -43.83 -17.00
C LEU A 450 -19.68 -45.02 -17.46
N TRP A 451 -18.40 -45.07 -17.07
CA TRP A 451 -17.52 -46.20 -17.39
C TRP A 451 -18.00 -47.51 -16.76
N ARG A 452 -18.58 -47.50 -15.56
CA ARG A 452 -19.22 -48.69 -14.97
C ARG A 452 -20.41 -49.19 -15.79
N ILE A 453 -21.26 -48.30 -16.32
CA ILE A 453 -22.39 -48.66 -17.19
C ILE A 453 -21.88 -49.24 -18.52
N ILE A 454 -20.87 -48.62 -19.14
CA ILE A 454 -20.24 -49.11 -20.37
C ILE A 454 -19.69 -50.52 -20.18
N ILE A 455 -18.90 -50.75 -19.11
CA ILE A 455 -18.34 -52.07 -18.80
C ILE A 455 -19.45 -53.10 -18.52
N TRP A 456 -20.52 -52.72 -17.82
CA TRP A 456 -21.66 -53.61 -17.55
C TRP A 456 -22.34 -54.07 -18.85
N ASN A 457 -22.70 -53.13 -19.72
CA ASN A 457 -23.38 -53.42 -20.99
C ASN A 457 -22.50 -54.24 -21.92
N PHE A 458 -21.19 -53.98 -21.95
CA PHE A 458 -20.22 -54.75 -22.75
C PHE A 458 -20.06 -56.18 -22.23
N CYS A 459 -20.12 -56.40 -20.91
CA CYS A 459 -20.15 -57.74 -20.33
C CYS A 459 -21.44 -58.51 -20.66
N GLN A 460 -22.62 -57.86 -20.68
CA GLN A 460 -23.87 -58.51 -21.11
C GLN A 460 -23.79 -58.94 -22.58
N LEU A 461 -23.39 -58.04 -23.47
CA LEU A 461 -23.23 -58.32 -24.91
C LEU A 461 -22.25 -59.45 -25.24
N PHE A 462 -21.29 -59.76 -24.35
CA PHE A 462 -20.40 -60.91 -24.50
C PHE A 462 -20.96 -62.22 -23.92
N ASN A 463 -21.73 -62.16 -22.83
CA ASN A 463 -22.41 -63.33 -22.26
C ASN A 463 -23.49 -63.86 -23.21
N ASP A 464 -24.35 -62.98 -23.74
CA ASP A 464 -25.45 -63.35 -24.65
C ASP A 464 -24.91 -64.04 -25.92
N LYS A 465 -23.72 -63.60 -26.39
CA LYS A 465 -23.01 -64.18 -27.54
C LYS A 465 -22.38 -65.55 -27.28
N LEU A 466 -22.18 -65.94 -26.01
CA LEU A 466 -21.65 -67.24 -25.61
C LEU A 466 -22.76 -68.28 -25.43
N GLU A 467 -23.95 -67.89 -24.97
CA GLU A 467 -25.10 -68.79 -24.89
C GLU A 467 -25.73 -69.08 -26.26
N GLY A 468 -25.75 -68.10 -27.17
CA GLY A 468 -26.35 -68.23 -28.51
C GLY A 468 -25.77 -69.33 -29.41
N ASN A 469 -24.56 -69.81 -29.14
CA ASN A 469 -23.87 -70.80 -29.98
C ASN A 469 -24.08 -72.28 -29.57
N ASN A 470 -24.84 -72.58 -28.51
CA ASN A 470 -24.95 -73.93 -27.93
C ASN A 470 -26.37 -74.51 -27.86
N ARG A 471 -27.27 -74.15 -28.80
CA ARG A 471 -28.57 -74.83 -28.95
C ARG A 471 -28.52 -75.92 -30.02
N ILE A 472 -28.49 -77.18 -29.58
CA ILE A 472 -28.74 -78.36 -30.41
C ILE A 472 -30.25 -78.62 -30.46
N GLU A 473 -30.78 -78.91 -31.65
CA GLU A 473 -32.20 -79.20 -31.85
C GLU A 473 -32.61 -80.61 -31.35
N PRO A 474 -33.70 -80.76 -30.58
CA PRO A 474 -34.39 -82.03 -30.41
C PRO A 474 -35.36 -82.28 -31.58
N LYS A 475 -35.32 -83.49 -32.16
CA LYS A 475 -36.14 -83.89 -33.31
C LYS A 475 -37.64 -83.95 -32.97
N SER A 476 -38.48 -83.62 -33.95
CA SER A 476 -39.91 -83.92 -33.94
C SER A 476 -40.20 -85.43 -34.03
N PRO A 477 -41.38 -85.85 -33.57
CA PRO A 477 -42.17 -86.86 -34.28
C PRO A 477 -43.55 -86.31 -34.72
N MET A 478 -44.03 -86.77 -35.87
CA MET A 478 -45.45 -86.66 -36.27
C MET A 478 -46.25 -87.83 -35.68
N ILE A 479 -47.57 -87.65 -35.50
CA ILE A 479 -48.69 -88.53 -35.92
C ILE A 479 -50.02 -88.09 -35.23
N PRO A 480 -51.12 -87.84 -35.97
CA PRO A 480 -52.51 -87.69 -35.47
C PRO A 480 -53.39 -88.91 -35.91
N PRO A 481 -54.75 -88.95 -35.78
CA PRO A 481 -55.75 -88.11 -35.07
C PRO A 481 -56.70 -88.96 -34.14
N VAL A 482 -57.97 -88.53 -33.90
CA VAL A 482 -59.17 -89.35 -33.47
C VAL A 482 -59.26 -89.76 -31.96
N GLU A 483 -60.38 -89.68 -31.20
CA GLU A 483 -61.72 -89.02 -31.37
C GLU A 483 -62.57 -88.87 -30.06
N THR A 484 -63.78 -88.28 -30.20
CA THR A 484 -65.03 -88.29 -29.37
C THR A 484 -65.07 -88.36 -27.81
N GLN A 485 -65.59 -87.26 -27.23
CA GLN A 485 -66.80 -87.12 -26.35
C GLN A 485 -66.91 -87.61 -24.88
N GLN A 486 -67.53 -86.71 -24.07
CA GLN A 486 -68.31 -86.91 -22.83
C GLN A 486 -67.53 -87.34 -21.54
N GLN A 487 -67.96 -87.04 -20.31
CA GLN A 487 -69.26 -86.52 -19.80
C GLN A 487 -69.10 -85.78 -18.43
N ASN A 488 -69.92 -84.74 -18.16
CA ASN A 488 -70.39 -84.25 -16.83
C ASN A 488 -69.35 -83.87 -15.71
N ASN A 489 -69.65 -83.09 -14.66
CA ASN A 489 -70.86 -82.38 -14.20
C ASN A 489 -70.49 -81.20 -13.26
N ASN A 490 -71.33 -80.14 -13.20
CA ASN A 490 -71.63 -79.27 -12.02
C ASN A 490 -70.49 -78.56 -11.21
N ASN A 491 -70.66 -77.37 -10.61
CA ASN A 491 -71.79 -76.41 -10.57
C ASN A 491 -71.33 -75.01 -10.12
N ASN A 492 -72.04 -73.95 -10.57
CA ASN A 492 -72.25 -72.62 -9.95
C ASN A 492 -71.03 -71.71 -9.62
N ASN A 493 -70.99 -70.41 -10.00
CA ASN A 493 -71.91 -69.26 -9.73
C ASN A 493 -71.84 -68.78 -8.26
N HIS A 494 -71.75 -67.49 -7.88
CA HIS A 494 -71.64 -66.15 -8.54
C HIS A 494 -70.83 -65.21 -7.58
N HIS A 495 -70.48 -63.92 -7.80
CA HIS A 495 -70.61 -62.87 -8.85
C HIS A 495 -69.15 -62.27 -9.08
N GLN A 496 -68.77 -61.11 -9.68
CA GLN A 496 -69.33 -59.77 -9.95
C GLN A 496 -69.52 -58.85 -8.71
N SER A 497 -69.31 -57.52 -8.74
CA SER A 497 -68.78 -56.63 -9.79
C SER A 497 -68.19 -55.31 -9.22
N ASN A 498 -67.71 -54.45 -10.12
CA ASN A 498 -67.15 -53.09 -9.93
C ASN A 498 -67.96 -52.14 -9.03
N GLY A 499 -67.29 -51.12 -8.45
CA GLY A 499 -67.92 -49.92 -7.87
C GLY A 499 -66.92 -48.77 -7.63
N GLN A 500 -67.32 -47.52 -7.88
CA GLN A 500 -66.47 -46.32 -7.78
C GLN A 500 -66.91 -45.33 -6.67
N GLN A 501 -65.96 -44.48 -6.25
CA GLN A 501 -66.13 -43.06 -5.87
C GLN A 501 -66.72 -42.61 -4.50
N GLN A 502 -66.05 -41.57 -3.94
CA GLN A 502 -66.56 -40.49 -3.04
C GLN A 502 -66.98 -40.89 -1.59
N GLN A 503 -66.95 -40.04 -0.55
CA GLN A 503 -66.41 -38.67 -0.31
C GLN A 503 -66.22 -38.38 1.21
N ILE A 504 -65.40 -37.38 1.56
CA ILE A 504 -65.46 -36.43 2.73
C ILE A 504 -65.63 -36.97 4.18
N VAL A 505 -64.70 -36.58 5.08
CA VAL A 505 -64.92 -35.87 6.39
C VAL A 505 -63.62 -35.10 6.75
N SER A 506 -63.68 -34.11 7.65
CA SER A 506 -62.72 -33.01 7.83
C SER A 506 -62.10 -32.88 9.25
N LEU A 507 -61.39 -31.75 9.50
CA LEU A 507 -60.58 -31.29 10.67
C LEU A 507 -59.07 -31.59 10.58
N SER A 508 -58.14 -30.69 10.96
CA SER A 508 -58.25 -29.28 11.41
C SER A 508 -56.98 -28.45 11.10
N SER A 509 -57.03 -27.12 11.30
CA SER A 509 -55.92 -26.14 11.16
C SER A 509 -55.88 -25.25 12.44
N PRO A 510 -54.78 -24.54 12.81
CA PRO A 510 -54.20 -23.38 12.08
C PRO A 510 -52.69 -23.57 11.75
N LYS A 511 -52.09 -22.99 10.71
CA LYS A 511 -51.84 -21.56 10.31
C LYS A 511 -50.85 -20.79 11.21
N GLY A 512 -49.79 -20.26 10.58
CA GLY A 512 -48.85 -19.28 11.15
C GLY A 512 -47.78 -18.81 10.15
N VAL A 513 -48.09 -17.82 9.31
CA VAL A 513 -47.16 -17.27 8.29
C VAL A 513 -47.35 -15.74 8.17
N ARG A 514 -46.26 -14.96 8.32
CA ARG A 514 -45.89 -13.79 7.47
C ARG A 514 -44.75 -12.94 8.08
N GLN A 515 -43.61 -12.91 7.36
CA GLN A 515 -42.97 -11.72 6.73
C GLN A 515 -42.56 -10.48 7.59
N PRO A 516 -41.72 -9.55 7.04
CA PRO A 516 -40.75 -8.78 7.83
C PRO A 516 -41.19 -7.36 8.22
N LEU A 517 -40.33 -6.67 8.98
CA LEU A 517 -40.43 -5.26 9.35
C LEU A 517 -39.23 -4.45 8.83
N VAL A 518 -39.46 -3.16 8.52
CA VAL A 518 -38.49 -2.23 7.92
C VAL A 518 -38.66 -0.83 8.54
N ALA A 519 -37.53 -0.22 8.93
CA ALA A 519 -37.27 1.21 9.16
C ALA A 519 -38.02 2.00 10.27
N GLY A 520 -37.30 3.01 10.79
CA GLY A 520 -37.82 4.12 11.62
C GLY A 520 -37.59 3.97 13.14
N SER A 521 -37.30 5.04 13.90
CA SER A 521 -36.83 6.38 13.50
C SER A 521 -36.14 7.11 14.68
N ALA A 522 -35.60 8.29 14.39
CA ALA A 522 -34.73 9.15 15.22
C ALA A 522 -35.13 9.39 16.70
N ARG A 523 -34.10 9.67 17.51
CA ARG A 523 -34.16 10.68 18.58
C ARG A 523 -32.96 11.61 18.50
N GLN A 524 -33.23 12.91 18.33
CA GLN A 524 -32.29 14.00 18.56
C GLN A 524 -32.36 14.42 20.03
N LEU A 525 -31.30 15.03 20.57
CA LEU A 525 -31.26 16.09 21.60
C LEU A 525 -29.77 16.55 21.78
N PRO A 526 -29.46 17.71 22.40
CA PRO A 526 -28.89 18.83 21.62
C PRO A 526 -27.46 19.23 22.09
N PRO A 527 -26.81 20.28 21.55
CA PRO A 527 -25.39 20.53 21.81
C PRO A 527 -25.12 21.26 23.13
N LEU A 528 -23.90 21.10 23.66
CA LEU A 528 -23.34 21.95 24.71
C LEU A 528 -22.59 23.12 24.08
N ALA A 529 -22.79 24.31 24.64
CA ALA A 529 -22.34 25.58 24.06
C ALA A 529 -20.97 26.05 24.57
N ILE A 530 -20.36 26.97 23.83
CA ILE A 530 -19.09 27.62 24.18
C ILE A 530 -19.36 28.77 25.15
N ILE A 531 -18.68 28.76 26.30
CA ILE A 531 -18.35 29.92 27.15
C ILE A 531 -16.93 29.66 27.69
N GLY A 532 -16.00 30.61 27.78
CA GLY A 532 -16.07 32.01 27.37
C GLY A 532 -15.27 32.91 28.31
N GLU A 533 -13.99 33.13 27.95
CA GLU A 533 -13.06 34.14 28.52
C GLU A 533 -12.67 34.01 30.00
N GLY A 534 -11.52 34.60 30.37
CA GLY A 534 -10.96 34.50 31.73
C GLY A 534 -9.45 34.72 31.83
N GLU A 535 -8.89 35.77 31.24
CA GLU A 535 -7.51 36.19 31.60
C GLU A 535 -7.45 36.64 33.07
N LEU A 536 -6.43 36.21 33.82
CA LEU A 536 -5.91 37.02 34.91
C LEU A 536 -4.42 36.71 35.19
N LYS A 537 -3.60 37.74 35.17
CA LYS A 537 -2.18 37.72 35.57
C LYS A 537 -2.11 37.94 37.09
N GLN A 538 -1.21 37.26 37.81
CA GLN A 538 -0.09 37.89 38.53
C GLN A 538 0.73 36.93 39.42
N ARG A 539 1.86 37.45 39.94
CA ARG A 539 2.87 36.76 40.76
C ARG A 539 2.53 36.78 42.26
N SER A 540 2.78 35.66 42.94
CA SER A 540 3.40 35.56 44.27
C SER A 540 3.85 34.08 44.44
N VAL A 541 5.09 33.69 44.78
CA VAL A 541 6.08 34.19 45.76
C VAL A 541 5.68 33.91 47.21
N LEU A 542 6.64 33.30 47.92
CA LEU A 542 6.69 32.91 49.34
C LEU A 542 6.04 31.58 49.75
N ASP A 543 6.81 30.89 50.60
CA ASP A 543 6.59 29.62 51.27
C ASP A 543 5.60 29.74 52.43
N CYS A 544 5.17 28.59 52.96
CA CYS A 544 5.32 28.34 54.39
C CYS A 544 5.36 26.83 54.70
N ASP A 545 6.21 26.45 55.65
CA ASP A 545 6.34 25.09 56.20
C ASP A 545 5.27 24.79 57.28
N GLU A 546 5.23 23.52 57.70
CA GLU A 546 4.61 22.96 58.92
C GLU A 546 3.08 23.13 59.17
N ARG A 547 2.43 21.95 59.27
CA ARG A 547 1.09 21.63 59.85
C ARG A 547 -0.13 21.65 58.91
#